data_AF-A0ABD7WRN5-F1
#
_entry.id   AF-A0ABD7WRN5-F1
#
_cell.length_a   1.000
_cell.length_b   1.000
_cell.length_c   1.000
_cell.angle_alpha   90.00
_cell.angle_beta   90.00
_cell.angle_gamma   90.00
#
_symmetry.space_group_name_H-M   'P 1'
#
loop_
_entity.id
_entity.type
_entity.pdbx_description
1 polymer ?
#
loop_
_entity_poly.entity_id
_entity_poly.type
_entity_poly.pdbx_seq_one_letter_code
_entity_poly.pdbx_strand_id
1 'polypeptide(L)' 'MSRLQIESAIETLLQSLQSNSLMDKTFFWNDLKVFCKEGFLFDLQTLSIVLIEKQAVFLIDWIACLDYQVAQQLDILVLS' A
#
# COMPACT_ATOMS: atom_id res chain seq x y z
N MET A 1 -7.92 -3.96 12.47
CA MET A 1 -6.48 -3.63 12.36
C MET A 1 -6.30 -2.19 12.84
N SER A 2 -5.16 -1.81 13.42
CA SER A 2 -4.95 -0.43 13.92
C SER A 2 -4.26 0.46 12.88
N ARG A 3 -4.48 1.77 12.95
CA ARG A 3 -3.78 2.77 12.10
C ARG A 3 -2.26 2.60 12.11
N LEU A 4 -1.67 2.34 13.28
CA LEU A 4 -0.24 2.12 13.45
C LEU A 4 0.28 0.93 12.62
N GLN A 5 -0.50 -0.14 12.50
CA GLN A 5 -0.13 -1.29 11.68
C GLN A 5 -0.09 -0.91 10.19
N ILE A 6 -1.08 -0.12 9.72
CA ILE A 6 -1.12 0.37 8.34
C ILE A 6 0.07 1.27 8.05
N GLU A 7 0.36 2.23 8.94
CA GLU A 7 1.51 3.13 8.79
C GLU A 7 2.83 2.37 8.71
N SER A 8 3.05 1.40 9.61
CA SER A 8 4.26 0.59 9.62
C SER A 8 4.43 -0.25 8.35
N ALA A 9 3.34 -0.78 7.81
CA ALA A 9 3.39 -1.56 6.58
C ALA A 9 3.67 -0.67 5.34
N ILE A 10 3.04 0.51 5.27
CA ILE A 10 3.35 1.50 4.21
C ILE A 10 4.82 1.91 4.28
N GLU A 11 5.35 2.17 5.47
CA GLU A 11 6.77 2.52 5.63
C GLU A 11 7.71 1.40 5.17
N THR A 12 7.36 0.15 5.48
CA THR A 12 8.12 -1.02 5.02
C THR A 12 8.12 -1.09 3.49
N LEU A 13 6.96 -0.91 2.85
CA LEU A 13 6.84 -0.87 1.39
C LEU A 13 7.70 0.25 0.79
N LEU A 14 7.66 1.45 1.37
CA LEU A 14 8.46 2.58 0.89
C LEU A 14 9.97 2.36 1.03
N GLN A 15 10.42 1.71 2.11
CA GLN A 15 11.83 1.38 2.31
C GLN A 15 12.32 0.38 1.25
N SER A 16 11.52 -0.65 0.94
CA SER A 16 11.86 -1.64 -0.09
C SER A 16 12.03 -1.02 -1.48
N LEU A 17 11.38 0.11 -1.77
CA LEU A 17 11.49 0.83 -3.04
C LEU A 17 12.73 1.72 -3.17
N GLN A 18 13.26 2.19 -2.05
CA GLN A 18 14.46 3.04 -2.05
C GLN A 18 15.73 2.24 -2.39
N SER A 19 15.66 0.91 -2.35
CA SER A 19 16.77 0.07 -2.73
C SER A 19 16.87 -0.15 -4.24
N ASN A 20 18.09 -0.03 -4.76
CA ASN A 20 18.43 -0.33 -6.16
C ASN A 20 18.73 -1.81 -6.42
N SER A 21 18.63 -2.67 -5.40
CA SER A 21 18.85 -4.11 -5.53
C SER A 21 17.67 -4.79 -6.25
N LEU A 22 17.99 -5.70 -7.17
CA LEU A 22 17.00 -6.55 -7.84
C LEU A 22 16.30 -7.50 -6.84
N MET A 23 17.00 -7.86 -5.77
CA MET A 23 16.45 -8.64 -4.66
C MET A 23 15.37 -7.86 -3.91
N ASP A 24 15.60 -6.57 -3.68
CA ASP A 24 14.70 -5.72 -2.89
C ASP A 24 13.43 -5.34 -3.66
N LYS A 25 13.52 -5.26 -5.00
CA LYS A 25 12.32 -5.20 -5.87
C LYS A 25 11.46 -6.47 -5.78
N THR A 26 12.08 -7.63 -5.57
CA THR A 26 11.35 -8.90 -5.37
C THR A 26 10.70 -8.93 -3.99
N PHE A 27 11.38 -8.42 -2.97
CA PHE A 27 10.83 -8.24 -1.63
C PHE A 27 9.63 -7.29 -1.64
N PHE A 28 9.74 -6.15 -2.33
CA PHE A 28 8.63 -5.21 -2.48
C PHE A 28 7.34 -5.89 -2.97
N TRP A 29 7.41 -6.68 -4.04
CA TRP A 29 6.23 -7.37 -4.57
C TRP A 29 5.68 -8.44 -3.62
N ASN A 30 6.53 -9.09 -2.83
CA ASN A 30 6.09 -10.03 -1.81
C ASN A 30 5.43 -9.31 -0.64
N ASP A 31 6.02 -8.22 -0.15
CA ASP A 31 5.48 -7.39 0.92
C ASP A 31 4.14 -6.78 0.51
N LEU A 32 4.02 -6.30 -0.74
CA LEU A 32 2.77 -5.76 -1.27
C LEU A 32 1.68 -6.84 -1.35
N LYS A 33 2.04 -8.08 -1.73
CA LYS A 33 1.10 -9.20 -1.74
C LYS A 33 0.65 -9.58 -0.33
N VAL A 34 1.56 -9.58 0.65
CA VAL A 34 1.22 -9.83 2.05
C VAL A 34 0.31 -8.73 2.57
N PHE A 35 0.67 -7.47 2.33
CA PHE A 35 -0.14 -6.30 2.65
C PHE A 35 -1.57 -6.41 2.09
N CYS A 36 -1.72 -6.77 0.82
CA CYS A 36 -3.05 -6.92 0.23
C CYS A 36 -3.86 -8.10 0.82
N LYS A 37 -3.18 -9.16 1.29
CA LYS A 37 -3.81 -10.38 1.81
C LYS A 37 -4.11 -10.35 3.31
N GLU A 38 -3.30 -9.67 4.10
CA GLU A 38 -3.40 -9.62 5.57
C GLU A 38 -4.54 -8.73 6.07
N GLY A 39 -5.35 -8.19 5.17
CA GLY A 39 -6.54 -7.45 5.54
C GLY A 39 -6.32 -5.96 5.78
N PHE A 40 -5.19 -5.41 5.33
CA PHE A 40 -4.97 -3.97 5.23
C PHE A 40 -6.02 -3.28 4.33
N LEU A 41 -6.65 -4.06 3.44
CA LEU A 41 -7.71 -3.62 2.54
C LEU A 41 -9.11 -3.61 3.19
N PHE A 42 -9.27 -4.02 4.46
CA PHE A 42 -10.58 -3.97 5.13
C PHE A 42 -10.91 -2.61 5.75
N ASP A 43 -9.92 -1.73 5.92
CA ASP A 43 -10.11 -0.34 6.35
C ASP A 43 -9.50 0.62 5.31
N LEU A 44 -10.16 0.66 4.14
CA LEU A 44 -9.74 1.49 3.01
C LEU A 44 -9.75 2.98 3.34
N GLN A 45 -10.58 3.40 4.30
CA GLN A 45 -10.67 4.79 4.72
C GLN A 45 -9.40 5.19 5.47
N THR A 46 -9.00 4.45 6.50
CA THR A 46 -7.74 4.71 7.21
C THR A 46 -6.54 4.55 6.27
N LEU A 47 -6.56 3.55 5.38
CA LEU A 47 -5.51 3.37 4.38
C LEU A 47 -5.36 4.58 3.45
N SER A 48 -6.47 5.12 2.93
CA SER A 48 -6.43 6.31 2.05
C SER A 48 -5.81 7.52 2.74
N ILE A 49 -6.15 7.77 4.02
CA ILE A 49 -5.58 8.85 4.82
C ILE A 49 -4.07 8.67 4.97
N VAL A 50 -3.62 7.46 5.34
CA VAL A 50 -2.19 7.17 5.52
C VAL A 50 -1.42 7.29 4.19
N LEU A 51 -2.01 6.84 3.07
CA LEU A 51 -1.42 6.98 1.74
C LEU A 51 -1.20 8.45 1.38
N ILE A 52 -2.14 9.33 1.69
CA ILE A 52 -1.99 10.79 1.48
C ILE A 52 -0.91 11.35 2.39
N GLU A 53 -1.00 11.10 3.71
CA GLU A 53 -0.06 11.63 4.71
C GLU A 53 1.39 11.23 4.43
N LYS A 54 1.61 10.01 3.95
CA LYS A 54 2.94 9.47 3.61
C LYS A 54 3.38 9.77 2.17
N GLN A 55 2.58 10.51 1.39
CA GLN A 55 2.83 10.80 -0.02
C GLN A 55 3.03 9.51 -0.86
N ALA A 56 2.28 8.47 -0.52
CA ALA A 56 2.40 7.11 -1.05
C ALA A 56 1.23 6.72 -1.97
N VAL A 57 0.46 7.69 -2.48
CA VAL A 57 -0.72 7.46 -3.34
C VAL A 57 -0.37 6.66 -4.61
N PHE A 58 0.86 6.77 -5.11
CA PHE A 58 1.35 5.96 -6.24
C PHE A 58 1.32 4.44 -5.97
N LEU A 59 1.25 4.00 -4.70
CA LEU A 59 1.09 2.58 -4.37
C LEU A 59 -0.25 2.02 -4.86
N ILE A 60 -1.27 2.86 -5.08
CA ILE A 60 -2.58 2.44 -5.60
C ILE A 60 -2.43 1.78 -6.97
N ASP A 61 -1.58 2.30 -7.85
CA ASP A 61 -1.31 1.71 -9.17
C ASP A 61 -0.76 0.27 -9.06
N TRP A 62 0.06 0.02 -8.04
CA TRP A 62 0.62 -1.30 -7.80
C TRP A 62 -0.35 -2.24 -7.09
N ILE A 63 -1.18 -1.70 -6.20
CA ILE A 63 -2.33 -2.43 -5.65
C ILE A 63 -3.26 -2.86 -6.78
N ALA A 64 -3.47 -2.03 -7.81
CA ALA A 64 -4.32 -2.36 -8.96
C ALA A 64 -3.82 -3.59 -9.75
N CYS A 65 -2.53 -3.91 -9.68
CA CYS A 65 -1.96 -5.12 -10.26
C CYS A 65 -2.32 -6.40 -9.49
N LEU A 66 -2.76 -6.29 -8.24
CA LEU A 66 -3.12 -7.40 -7.36
C LEU A 66 -4.63 -7.47 -7.11
N ASP A 67 -5.27 -6.33 -6.86
CA ASP A 67 -6.70 -6.18 -6.65
C ASP A 67 -7.19 -4.84 -7.22
N TYR A 68 -7.75 -4.92 -8.43
CA TYR A 68 -8.25 -3.76 -9.15
C TYR A 68 -9.46 -3.10 -8.46
N GLN A 69 -10.33 -3.87 -7.82
CA GLN A 69 -11.54 -3.33 -7.19
C GLN A 69 -11.17 -2.49 -5.97
N VAL A 70 -10.20 -2.95 -5.18
CA VAL A 70 -9.69 -2.20 -4.04
C VAL A 70 -8.96 -0.93 -4.48
N ALA A 71 -8.14 -1.01 -5.54
CA ALA A 71 -7.46 0.15 -6.08
C ALA A 71 -8.45 1.25 -6.53
N GLN A 72 -9.52 0.89 -7.23
CA GLN A 72 -10.57 1.86 -7.61
C GLN A 72 -11.23 2.54 -6.40
N GLN A 73 -11.51 1.79 -5.34
CA GLN A 73 -12.10 2.35 -4.12
C GLN A 73 -11.14 3.31 -3.42
N LEU A 74 -9.85 2.95 -3.36
CA LEU A 74 -8.82 3.82 -2.82
C LEU A 74 -8.66 5.10 -3.65
N ASP A 75 -8.68 5.00 -4.99
CA ASP A 75 -8.61 6.16 -5.88
C ASP A 75 -9.74 7.16 -5.61
N ILE A 76 -10.96 6.68 -5.40
CA ILE A 76 -12.10 7.55 -5.06
C ILE A 76 -11.87 8.23 -3.69
N LEU A 77 -11.39 7.47 -2.69
CA LEU A 77 -11.17 7.96 -1.33
C LEU A 77 -10.03 8.96 -1.22
N VAL A 78 -8.98 8.86 -2.05
CA VAL A 78 -7.88 9.83 -2.02
C VAL A 78 -8.18 11.12 -2.78
N LEU A 79 -9.24 11.13 -3.60
CA LEU A 79 -9.71 12.29 -4.34
C LEU A 79 -10.81 13.08 -3.60
N SER A 80 -11.43 12.48 -2.59
CA SER A 80 -12.52 13.07 -1.79
C SER A 80 -12.02 13.92 -0.63
#